data_AF-A0A963GA34-F1
#
_entry.id   AF-A0A963GA34-F1
#
_cell.length_a   1.000
_cell.length_b   1.000
_cell.length_c   1.000
_cell.angle_alpha   90.00
_cell.angle_beta   90.00
_cell.angle_gamma   90.00
#
_symmetry.space_group_name_H-M   'P 1'
#
loop_
_entity.id
_entity.type
_entity.pdbx_description
1 polymer ?
#
loop_
_entity_poly.entity_id
_entity_poly.type
_entity_poly.pdbx_seq_one_letter_code
_entity_poly.pdbx_strand_id
1 'polypeptide(L)'
;MICSTREDLLPYRVAASEIVSRIARDERHRFQILNTSMEDNTQSGAVESAIHVSKRWVEEADWIVVILGWLYGTVADDDPQGLSITEWEYRHARALREAGADKRIFVFFAGEPKSAVGYRAAEGDEFDLKDWMQSPYADRMQAFRSFACGKHAEPFRNQAHFCERLDATLRDAVSTLVPNFPHSGGLAELLVRVQDDCRGCVAGVRQLARCKRIHDWLHTFRQDVLRKLWEEDLPLWRTRPSLSAREFAMLARRGIAAARLATRIEQECEGLDECHADLRLAVLDVIKEVSSLWPEAECPATDATDVAERIDSLASAVRLAFSEANRAMLERQSALEALHAALVQHIGDHRASYGLTDEEDRLLDSELEQIRSNKRRLVEALLSHDKWQGYHDRLEAIYTKLGTPVFERELGRFTTTKLPGLEELLARMVQFPRGQGPGPEAQSEHVAAELHPRATALARHPDEESFRAFQAPFEQVFFHVDRATLAEVGRAEDRVAQFENALKNVALAAAGAR
;
A
#
# COMPACT_ATOMS: atom_id res chain seq x y z
N MET A 1 11.09 -22.17 1.18
CA MET A 1 12.35 -22.51 0.47
C MET A 1 13.26 -21.28 0.42
N ILE A 2 14.54 -21.45 0.73
CA ILE A 2 15.55 -20.38 0.62
C ILE A 2 16.46 -20.70 -0.58
N CYS A 3 16.47 -19.79 -1.55
CA CYS A 3 17.20 -19.86 -2.81
C CYS A 3 18.35 -18.85 -2.79
N SER A 4 19.56 -19.25 -3.17
CA SER A 4 20.69 -18.33 -3.35
C SER A 4 21.61 -18.78 -4.47
N THR A 5 22.27 -17.82 -5.11
CA THR A 5 23.05 -18.05 -6.32
C THR A 5 24.27 -18.96 -6.13
N ARG A 6 24.81 -19.13 -4.90
CA ARG A 6 26.04 -19.92 -4.64
C ARG A 6 26.29 -20.21 -3.14
N GLU A 7 27.29 -21.06 -2.86
CA GLU A 7 27.87 -21.40 -1.53
C GLU A 7 28.42 -20.20 -0.74
N ASP A 8 28.89 -19.14 -1.38
CA ASP A 8 29.42 -17.93 -0.72
C ASP A 8 28.33 -16.97 -0.19
N LEU A 9 27.06 -17.21 -0.52
CA LEU A 9 25.91 -16.64 0.20
C LEU A 9 25.47 -17.50 1.40
N LEU A 10 26.25 -18.51 1.79
CA LEU A 10 26.00 -19.35 2.97
C LEU A 10 25.71 -18.54 4.23
N PRO A 11 26.46 -17.47 4.60
CA PRO A 11 26.13 -16.68 5.80
C PRO A 11 24.73 -16.05 5.75
N TYR A 12 24.28 -15.64 4.56
CA TYR A 12 22.95 -15.09 4.35
C TYR A 12 21.87 -16.18 4.41
N ARG A 13 22.14 -17.39 3.89
CA ARG A 13 21.22 -18.53 4.01
C ARG A 13 21.07 -19.00 5.45
N VAL A 14 22.18 -19.12 6.19
CA VAL A 14 22.17 -19.49 7.62
C VAL A 14 21.36 -18.46 8.41
N ALA A 15 21.63 -17.17 8.22
CA ALA A 15 20.88 -16.11 8.86
C ALA A 15 19.38 -16.15 8.50
N ALA A 16 19.04 -16.42 7.23
CA ALA A 16 17.66 -16.59 6.80
C ALA A 16 16.99 -17.79 7.49
N SER A 17 17.66 -18.94 7.58
CA SER A 17 17.17 -20.13 8.27
C SER A 17 16.95 -19.89 9.77
N GLU A 18 17.83 -19.12 10.44
CA GLU A 18 17.67 -18.73 11.84
C GLU A 18 16.46 -17.81 12.05
N ILE A 19 16.26 -16.83 11.17
CA ILE A 19 15.11 -15.92 11.19
C ILE A 19 13.82 -16.73 10.99
N VAL A 20 13.77 -17.60 9.98
CA VAL A 20 12.62 -18.49 9.73
C VAL A 20 12.33 -19.37 10.95
N SER A 21 13.36 -19.96 11.56
CA SER A 21 13.20 -20.81 12.75
C SER A 21 12.70 -20.04 13.98
N ARG A 22 13.13 -18.78 14.14
CA ARG A 22 12.63 -17.89 15.19
C ARG A 22 11.17 -17.55 14.97
N ILE A 23 10.79 -17.14 13.75
CA ILE A 23 9.39 -16.83 13.41
C ILE A 23 8.53 -18.09 13.57
N ALA A 24 9.01 -19.26 13.13
CA ALA A 24 8.32 -20.54 13.33
C ALA A 24 8.05 -20.86 14.80
N ARG A 25 8.99 -20.52 15.68
CA ARG A 25 8.84 -20.70 17.13
C ARG A 25 7.85 -19.70 17.72
N ASP A 26 7.94 -18.45 17.31
CA ASP A 26 7.08 -17.36 17.78
C ASP A 26 5.63 -17.59 17.37
N GLU A 27 5.39 -18.18 16.19
CA GLU A 27 4.06 -18.33 15.56
C GLU A 27 3.54 -19.78 15.59
N ARG A 28 4.19 -20.68 16.33
CA ARG A 28 3.91 -22.13 16.36
C ARG A 28 2.48 -22.52 16.72
N HIS A 29 1.78 -21.65 17.45
CA HIS A 29 0.39 -21.84 17.87
C HIS A 29 -0.61 -21.41 16.78
N ARG A 30 -0.16 -20.75 15.72
CA ARG A 30 -1.00 -20.34 14.57
C ARG A 30 -0.70 -21.16 13.33
N PHE A 31 0.58 -21.40 13.05
CA PHE A 31 1.03 -22.05 11.82
C PHE A 31 2.23 -22.97 12.07
N GLN A 32 2.34 -24.01 11.24
CA GLN A 32 3.57 -24.79 11.12
C GLN A 32 4.41 -24.24 9.97
N ILE A 33 5.57 -23.68 10.28
CA ILE A 33 6.53 -23.23 9.27
C ILE A 33 7.60 -24.31 9.11
N LEU A 34 7.68 -24.89 7.92
CA LEU A 34 8.71 -25.87 7.54
C LEU A 34 9.78 -25.16 6.73
N ASN A 35 11.03 -25.18 7.22
CA ASN A 35 12.16 -24.68 6.44
C ASN A 35 12.72 -25.81 5.58
N THR A 36 12.82 -25.55 4.28
CA THR A 36 13.55 -26.40 3.34
C THR A 36 14.64 -25.55 2.72
N SER A 37 15.90 -25.88 3.06
CA SER A 37 17.10 -25.30 2.48
C SER A 37 17.86 -26.36 1.69
N MET A 38 18.68 -25.94 0.71
CA MET A 38 19.51 -26.88 -0.06
C MET A 38 20.55 -27.63 0.79
N GLU A 39 20.80 -27.18 2.02
CA GLU A 39 21.87 -27.72 2.89
C GLU A 39 21.36 -28.86 3.79
N ASP A 40 20.09 -28.82 4.20
CA ASP A 40 19.52 -29.81 5.13
C ASP A 40 19.18 -31.14 4.45
N ASN A 41 19.03 -31.14 3.12
CA ASN A 41 18.63 -32.30 2.32
C ASN A 41 19.69 -32.62 1.25
N THR A 42 20.86 -33.08 1.69
CA THR A 42 21.89 -33.57 0.76
C THR A 42 21.38 -34.77 -0.04
N GLN A 43 21.48 -34.64 -1.35
CA GLN A 43 21.31 -35.64 -2.43
C GLN A 43 21.25 -37.09 -1.92
N SER A 44 20.07 -37.69 -2.01
CA SER A 44 19.85 -39.10 -1.70
C SER A 44 20.47 -40.00 -2.75
N GLY A 45 21.80 -40.18 -2.72
CA GLY A 45 22.55 -41.34 -3.26
C GLY A 45 22.35 -41.79 -4.72
N ALA A 46 21.50 -41.11 -5.49
CA ALA A 46 21.19 -41.38 -6.89
C ALA A 46 21.35 -40.06 -7.66
N VAL A 47 21.80 -40.15 -8.91
CA VAL A 47 22.13 -39.03 -9.80
C VAL A 47 20.87 -38.24 -10.18
N GLU A 48 20.30 -37.48 -9.25
CA GLU A 48 19.27 -36.48 -9.53
C GLU A 48 19.95 -35.13 -9.81
N SER A 49 19.55 -34.47 -10.90
CA SER A 49 20.10 -33.15 -11.23
C SER A 49 19.62 -32.09 -10.24
N ALA A 50 20.43 -31.05 -10.03
CA ALA A 50 20.09 -29.97 -9.10
C ALA A 50 18.76 -29.28 -9.44
N ILE A 51 18.42 -29.19 -10.73
CA ILE A 51 17.14 -28.67 -11.20
C ILE A 51 15.98 -29.59 -10.81
N HIS A 52 16.15 -30.91 -10.90
CA HIS A 52 15.09 -31.85 -10.53
C HIS A 52 14.73 -31.76 -9.04
N VAL A 53 15.74 -31.66 -8.17
CA VAL A 53 15.56 -31.49 -6.73
C VAL A 53 14.91 -30.12 -6.43
N SER A 54 15.43 -29.06 -7.05
CA SER A 54 14.91 -27.70 -6.88
C SER A 54 13.45 -27.59 -7.34
N LYS A 55 13.08 -28.28 -8.42
CA LYS A 55 11.70 -28.33 -8.91
C LYS A 55 10.74 -28.81 -7.83
N ARG A 56 11.05 -29.96 -7.21
CA ARG A 56 10.19 -30.53 -6.17
C ARG A 56 10.01 -29.56 -5.00
N TRP A 57 11.09 -28.94 -4.54
CA TRP A 57 11.03 -27.99 -3.42
C TRP A 57 10.28 -26.71 -3.75
N VAL A 58 10.41 -26.18 -4.96
CA VAL A 58 9.65 -25.01 -5.41
C VAL A 58 8.16 -25.38 -5.51
N GLU A 59 7.83 -26.57 -6.01
CA GLU A 59 6.45 -27.06 -6.10
C GLU A 59 5.82 -27.29 -4.71
N GLU A 60 6.58 -27.81 -3.74
CA GLU A 60 6.12 -28.06 -2.36
C GLU A 60 6.04 -26.78 -1.51
N ALA A 61 6.92 -25.79 -1.72
CA ALA A 61 7.00 -24.63 -0.84
C ALA A 61 5.99 -23.54 -1.18
N ASP A 62 5.19 -23.08 -0.21
CA ASP A 62 4.31 -21.93 -0.41
C ASP A 62 5.09 -20.62 -0.57
N TRP A 63 6.20 -20.50 0.16
CA TRP A 63 7.02 -19.28 0.22
C TRP A 63 8.44 -19.54 -0.29
N ILE A 64 8.90 -18.65 -1.16
CA ILE A 64 10.23 -18.67 -1.78
C ILE A 64 10.97 -17.39 -1.38
N VAL A 65 12.12 -17.52 -0.72
CA VAL A 65 13.03 -16.42 -0.39
C VAL A 65 14.23 -16.50 -1.33
N VAL A 66 14.43 -15.50 -2.17
CA VAL A 66 15.51 -15.45 -3.17
C VAL A 66 16.54 -14.41 -2.76
N ILE A 67 17.78 -14.83 -2.57
CA ILE A 67 18.90 -13.96 -2.17
C ILE A 67 19.83 -13.77 -3.37
N LEU A 68 19.94 -12.53 -3.84
CA LEU A 68 20.68 -12.14 -5.05
C LEU A 68 21.91 -11.30 -4.70
N GLY A 69 23.10 -11.84 -4.99
CA GLY A 69 24.35 -11.11 -4.94
C GLY A 69 24.66 -10.36 -6.24
N TRP A 70 25.94 -10.33 -6.60
CA TRP A 70 26.47 -9.77 -7.86
C TRP A 70 27.01 -10.85 -8.81
N LEU A 71 27.11 -12.10 -8.36
CA LEU A 71 27.44 -13.26 -9.18
C LEU A 71 26.15 -13.99 -9.60
N TYR A 72 26.10 -14.39 -10.87
CA TYR A 72 24.94 -15.02 -11.50
C TYR A 72 24.58 -16.39 -10.89
N GLY A 73 25.57 -17.09 -10.35
CA GLY A 73 25.41 -18.39 -9.69
C GLY A 73 25.72 -19.59 -10.56
N THR A 74 25.48 -20.78 -10.02
CA THR A 74 25.73 -22.06 -10.72
C THR A 74 24.72 -22.27 -11.84
N VAL A 75 25.20 -22.37 -13.09
CA VAL A 75 24.41 -22.80 -14.25
C VAL A 75 24.43 -24.32 -14.29
N ALA A 76 23.25 -24.94 -14.34
CA ALA A 76 23.15 -26.38 -14.40
C ALA A 76 23.44 -26.89 -15.82
N ASP A 77 24.21 -27.97 -15.95
CA ASP A 77 24.60 -28.54 -17.24
C ASP A 77 23.40 -29.06 -18.05
N ASP A 78 22.28 -29.37 -17.37
CA ASP A 78 21.04 -29.89 -17.94
C ASP A 78 20.01 -28.81 -18.31
N ASP A 79 20.31 -27.52 -18.10
CA ASP A 79 19.42 -26.43 -18.53
C ASP A 79 19.77 -25.92 -19.95
N PRO A 80 18.90 -26.14 -20.96
CA PRO A 80 19.16 -25.70 -22.33
C PRO A 80 19.14 -24.17 -22.49
N GLN A 81 18.64 -23.43 -21.49
CA GLN A 81 18.58 -21.97 -21.49
C GLN A 81 19.83 -21.32 -20.84
N GLY A 82 20.70 -22.11 -20.21
CA GLY A 82 21.91 -21.63 -19.54
C GLY A 82 21.62 -20.71 -18.35
N LEU A 83 20.49 -20.92 -17.67
CA LEU A 83 20.08 -20.20 -16.48
C LEU A 83 20.83 -20.70 -15.25
N SER A 84 21.07 -19.82 -14.28
CA SER A 84 21.49 -20.28 -12.97
C SER A 84 20.35 -21.00 -12.26
N ILE A 85 20.67 -21.93 -11.36
CA ILE A 85 19.67 -22.68 -10.58
C ILE A 85 18.70 -21.71 -9.89
N THR A 86 19.20 -20.63 -9.30
CA THR A 86 18.37 -19.61 -8.63
C THR A 86 17.47 -18.84 -9.59
N GLU A 87 17.95 -18.51 -10.79
CA GLU A 87 17.08 -17.91 -11.80
C GLU A 87 16.00 -18.88 -12.27
N TRP A 88 16.36 -20.16 -12.44
CA TRP A 88 15.41 -21.22 -12.77
C TRP A 88 14.33 -21.37 -11.69
N GLU A 89 14.72 -21.44 -10.41
CA GLU A 89 13.80 -21.52 -9.26
C GLU A 89 12.84 -20.34 -9.22
N TYR A 90 13.35 -19.12 -9.40
CA TYR A 90 12.53 -17.91 -9.45
C TYR A 90 11.53 -17.95 -10.60
N ARG A 91 11.97 -18.30 -11.81
CA ARG A 91 11.12 -18.38 -13.00
C ARG A 91 10.05 -19.46 -12.83
N HIS A 92 10.41 -20.61 -12.27
CA HIS A 92 9.48 -21.70 -12.04
C HIS A 92 8.42 -21.34 -10.99
N ALA A 93 8.83 -20.77 -9.85
CA ALA A 93 7.90 -20.29 -8.82
C ALA A 93 6.93 -19.23 -9.38
N ARG A 94 7.44 -18.32 -10.21
CA ARG A 94 6.63 -17.29 -10.86
C ARG A 94 5.64 -17.90 -11.85
N ALA A 95 6.06 -18.88 -12.65
CA ALA A 95 5.17 -19.57 -13.58
C ALA A 95 4.05 -20.33 -12.86
N LEU A 96 4.36 -21.00 -11.73
CA LEU A 96 3.34 -21.64 -10.87
C LEU A 96 2.34 -20.61 -10.34
N ARG A 97 2.83 -19.45 -9.89
CA ARG A 97 1.98 -18.34 -9.43
C ARG A 97 1.06 -17.81 -10.55
N GLU A 98 1.60 -17.63 -11.75
CA GLU A 98 0.84 -17.19 -12.93
C GLU A 98 -0.20 -18.25 -13.37
N ALA A 99 0.08 -19.53 -13.10
CA ALA A 99 -0.85 -20.64 -13.30
C ALA A 99 -1.89 -20.80 -12.16
N GLY A 100 -1.86 -19.95 -11.13
CA GLY A 100 -2.85 -19.92 -10.05
C GLY A 100 -2.45 -20.59 -8.74
N ALA A 101 -1.20 -21.05 -8.58
CA ALA A 101 -0.71 -21.51 -7.28
C ALA A 101 -0.48 -20.34 -6.31
N ASP A 102 -0.76 -20.54 -5.02
CA ASP A 102 -0.52 -19.53 -3.97
C ASP A 102 0.96 -19.47 -3.57
N LYS A 103 1.81 -19.01 -4.49
CA LYS A 103 3.26 -18.85 -4.27
C LYS A 103 3.58 -17.41 -3.88
N ARG A 104 4.19 -17.21 -2.71
CA ARG A 104 4.76 -15.93 -2.29
C ARG A 104 6.27 -15.92 -2.53
N ILE A 105 6.75 -14.93 -3.28
CA ILE A 105 8.16 -14.84 -3.68
C ILE A 105 8.72 -13.52 -3.12
N PHE A 106 9.71 -13.63 -2.24
CA PHE A 106 10.43 -12.52 -1.63
C PHE A 106 11.84 -12.48 -2.20
N VAL A 107 12.26 -11.35 -2.76
CA VAL A 107 13.58 -11.20 -3.40
C VAL A 107 14.38 -10.19 -2.61
N PHE A 108 15.58 -10.56 -2.19
CA PHE A 108 16.51 -9.67 -1.49
C PHE A 108 17.77 -9.56 -2.33
N PHE A 109 18.16 -8.35 -2.72
CA PHE A 109 19.32 -8.14 -3.58
C PHE A 109 20.35 -7.19 -2.96
N ALA A 110 21.63 -7.49 -3.13
CA ALA A 110 22.70 -6.62 -2.64
C ALA A 110 22.64 -5.26 -3.35
N GLY A 111 22.61 -4.15 -2.63
CA GLY A 111 22.37 -2.80 -3.17
C GLY A 111 23.45 -2.29 -4.13
N GLU A 112 23.06 -1.52 -5.15
CA GLU A 112 23.95 -1.02 -6.21
C GLU A 112 25.04 -0.08 -5.68
N PRO A 113 26.33 -0.31 -6.00
CA PRO A 113 27.38 0.62 -5.62
C PRO A 113 27.10 2.01 -6.18
N LYS A 114 27.26 3.05 -5.34
CA LYS A 114 26.94 4.47 -5.60
C LYS A 114 25.44 4.83 -5.63
N SER A 115 24.54 3.90 -5.30
CA SER A 115 23.14 4.23 -4.99
C SER A 115 22.99 4.66 -3.52
N ALA A 116 21.84 5.28 -3.17
CA ALA A 116 21.49 5.62 -1.79
C ALA A 116 21.47 4.39 -0.84
N VAL A 117 21.38 3.17 -1.40
CA VAL A 117 21.32 1.89 -0.68
C VAL A 117 22.51 0.98 -1.02
N GLY A 118 23.60 1.54 -1.55
CA GLY A 118 24.70 0.73 -2.07
C GLY A 118 25.30 -0.21 -1.03
N TYR A 119 25.58 -1.44 -1.45
CA TYR A 119 26.19 -2.46 -0.60
C TYR A 119 27.50 -1.93 -0.01
N ARG A 120 27.73 -2.22 1.27
CA ARG A 120 28.91 -1.90 2.05
C ARG A 120 29.08 -2.98 3.11
N ALA A 121 30.05 -3.89 2.91
CA ALA A 121 30.42 -4.86 3.93
C ALA A 121 30.63 -4.16 5.28
N ALA A 122 29.98 -4.69 6.32
CA ALA A 122 30.18 -4.24 7.69
C ALA A 122 31.48 -4.82 8.26
N GLU A 123 32.00 -4.20 9.32
CA GLU A 123 33.14 -4.73 10.05
C GLU A 123 32.72 -6.07 10.70
N GLY A 124 33.29 -7.19 10.22
CA GLY A 124 32.92 -8.54 10.65
C GLY A 124 32.12 -9.38 9.64
N ASP A 125 31.72 -8.82 8.49
CA ASP A 125 31.16 -9.63 7.40
C ASP A 125 32.26 -10.54 6.82
N GLU A 126 31.99 -11.85 6.65
CA GLU A 126 32.98 -12.79 6.10
C GLU A 126 33.35 -12.51 4.63
N PHE A 127 32.47 -11.84 3.88
CA PHE A 127 32.63 -11.60 2.44
C PHE A 127 32.19 -10.19 2.01
N ASP A 128 33.02 -9.49 1.22
CA ASP A 128 32.63 -8.25 0.54
C ASP A 128 32.05 -8.56 -0.85
N LEU A 129 30.73 -8.43 -0.99
CA LEU A 129 30.03 -8.68 -2.25
C LEU A 129 30.37 -7.65 -3.36
N LYS A 130 31.11 -6.56 -3.09
CA LYS A 130 31.47 -5.54 -4.09
C LYS A 130 32.46 -6.02 -5.15
N ASP A 131 33.33 -6.96 -4.80
CA ASP A 131 34.41 -7.44 -5.69
C ASP A 131 33.86 -8.22 -6.90
N TRP A 132 32.57 -8.48 -6.91
CA TRP A 132 31.89 -9.38 -7.84
C TRP A 132 31.31 -8.68 -9.08
N MET A 133 31.41 -7.35 -9.16
CA MET A 133 30.99 -6.57 -10.33
C MET A 133 31.81 -6.87 -11.60
N GLN A 134 32.95 -7.56 -11.48
CA GLN A 134 33.85 -7.88 -12.60
C GLN A 134 33.59 -9.29 -13.20
N SER A 135 32.44 -9.90 -12.89
CA SER A 135 32.09 -11.25 -13.36
C SER A 135 31.83 -11.31 -14.86
N PRO A 136 32.24 -12.38 -15.57
CA PRO A 136 31.88 -12.59 -16.98
C PRO A 136 30.37 -12.78 -17.20
N TYR A 137 29.59 -12.97 -16.13
CA TYR A 137 28.13 -13.08 -16.16
C TYR A 137 27.41 -11.82 -15.66
N ALA A 138 28.11 -10.68 -15.53
CA ALA A 138 27.54 -9.44 -15.00
C ALA A 138 26.27 -9.01 -15.77
N ASP A 139 26.28 -9.08 -17.10
CA ASP A 139 25.12 -8.72 -17.93
C ASP A 139 23.91 -9.62 -17.67
N ARG A 140 24.13 -10.94 -17.51
CA ARG A 140 23.06 -11.89 -17.18
C ARG A 140 22.52 -11.65 -15.77
N MET A 141 23.39 -11.37 -14.80
CA MET A 141 22.97 -11.04 -13.45
C MET A 141 22.16 -9.73 -13.41
N GLN A 142 22.59 -8.71 -14.16
CA GLN A 142 21.85 -7.45 -14.26
C GLN A 142 20.47 -7.65 -14.91
N ALA A 143 20.40 -8.48 -15.96
CA ALA A 143 19.14 -8.85 -16.60
C ALA A 143 18.21 -9.61 -15.63
N PHE A 144 18.74 -10.57 -14.87
CA PHE A 144 17.96 -11.30 -13.88
C PHE A 144 17.46 -10.39 -12.76
N ARG A 145 18.32 -9.52 -12.20
CA ARG A 145 17.91 -8.53 -11.19
C ARG A 145 16.80 -7.61 -11.71
N SER A 146 16.95 -7.10 -12.93
CA SER A 146 15.93 -6.26 -13.59
C SER A 146 14.61 -7.02 -13.78
N PHE A 147 14.67 -8.32 -14.10
CA PHE A 147 13.51 -9.19 -14.23
C PHE A 147 12.86 -9.53 -12.88
N ALA A 148 13.66 -9.67 -11.83
CA ALA A 148 13.22 -10.02 -10.48
C ALA A 148 12.70 -8.82 -9.67
N CYS A 149 12.97 -7.58 -10.10
CA CYS A 149 12.44 -6.35 -9.53
C CYS A 149 10.90 -6.33 -9.59
N GLY A 150 10.26 -6.58 -8.44
CA GLY A 150 8.81 -6.58 -8.29
C GLY A 150 8.37 -6.10 -6.90
N LYS A 151 7.08 -6.32 -6.57
CA LYS A 151 6.43 -5.84 -5.32
C LYS A 151 7.14 -6.28 -4.03
N HIS A 152 7.89 -7.37 -4.06
CA HIS A 152 8.59 -7.96 -2.91
C HIS A 152 10.11 -8.04 -3.12
N ALA A 153 10.65 -7.17 -3.97
CA ALA A 153 12.09 -7.09 -4.21
C ALA A 153 12.71 -5.96 -3.38
N GLU A 154 13.66 -6.30 -2.52
CA GLU A 154 14.20 -5.40 -1.51
C GLU A 154 15.75 -5.34 -1.54
N PRO A 155 16.35 -4.14 -1.62
CA PRO A 155 17.79 -3.99 -1.53
C PRO A 155 18.30 -4.16 -0.09
N PHE A 156 19.50 -4.72 0.07
CA PHE A 156 20.22 -4.73 1.35
C PHE A 156 21.65 -4.19 1.24
N ARG A 157 22.19 -3.68 2.36
CA ARG A 157 23.47 -2.97 2.41
C ARG A 157 24.61 -3.84 2.93
N ASN A 158 24.30 -4.77 3.82
CA ASN A 158 25.20 -5.74 4.46
C ASN A 158 24.34 -6.84 5.10
N GLN A 159 24.96 -7.79 5.77
CA GLN A 159 24.27 -8.91 6.41
C GLN A 159 23.30 -8.45 7.51
N ALA A 160 23.67 -7.50 8.37
CA ALA A 160 22.79 -6.99 9.41
C ALA A 160 21.52 -6.34 8.83
N HIS A 161 21.66 -5.49 7.82
CA HIS A 161 20.53 -4.86 7.12
C HIS A 161 19.68 -5.92 6.40
N PHE A 162 20.28 -6.95 5.80
CA PHE A 162 19.54 -8.07 5.24
C PHE A 162 18.69 -8.79 6.29
N CYS A 163 19.26 -9.11 7.45
CA CYS A 163 18.55 -9.78 8.53
C CYS A 163 17.35 -8.97 9.03
N GLU A 164 17.53 -7.66 9.21
CA GLU A 164 16.45 -6.74 9.61
C GLU A 164 15.32 -6.73 8.56
N ARG A 165 15.67 -6.57 7.27
CA ARG A 165 14.69 -6.54 6.17
C ARG A 165 13.96 -7.86 6.01
N LEU A 166 14.67 -8.99 6.15
CA LEU A 166 14.08 -10.31 6.04
C LEU A 166 13.13 -10.59 7.20
N ASP A 167 13.52 -10.32 8.44
CA ASP A 167 12.66 -10.50 9.62
C ASP A 167 11.39 -9.64 9.50
N ALA A 168 11.54 -8.36 9.16
CA ALA A 168 10.40 -7.46 8.96
C ALA A 168 9.46 -7.94 7.84
N THR A 169 10.01 -8.33 6.69
CA THR A 169 9.24 -8.81 5.54
C THR A 169 8.50 -10.11 5.86
N LEU A 170 9.16 -11.08 6.48
CA LEU A 170 8.55 -12.36 6.82
C LEU A 170 7.51 -12.22 7.94
N ARG A 171 7.77 -11.39 8.96
CA ARG A 171 6.77 -11.10 10.00
C ARG A 171 5.55 -10.40 9.43
N ASP A 172 5.71 -9.41 8.55
CA ASP A 172 4.57 -8.80 7.86
C ASP A 172 3.83 -9.85 7.03
N ALA A 173 4.53 -10.71 6.28
CA ALA A 173 3.91 -11.77 5.52
C ALA A 173 3.12 -12.76 6.40
N VAL A 174 3.65 -13.18 7.55
CA VAL A 174 2.95 -14.12 8.47
C VAL A 174 1.74 -13.44 9.09
N SER A 175 1.84 -12.15 9.41
CA SER A 175 0.73 -11.36 9.93
C SER A 175 -0.48 -11.27 8.97
N THR A 176 -0.26 -11.58 7.69
CA THR A 176 -1.31 -11.63 6.64
C THR A 176 -1.81 -13.03 6.31
N LEU A 177 -1.32 -14.07 7.00
CA LEU A 177 -1.86 -15.42 6.83
C LEU A 177 -3.25 -15.51 7.50
N VAL A 178 -4.13 -16.27 6.84
CA VAL A 178 -5.49 -16.50 7.32
C VAL A 178 -5.42 -17.44 8.54
N PRO A 179 -6.10 -17.11 9.66
CA PRO A 179 -6.15 -18.02 10.80
C PRO A 179 -6.73 -19.38 10.40
N ASN A 180 -6.08 -20.45 10.86
CA ASN A 180 -6.57 -21.82 10.71
C ASN A 180 -7.37 -22.22 11.95
N PHE A 181 -8.63 -21.77 12.02
CA PHE A 181 -9.50 -22.10 13.14
C PHE A 181 -9.93 -23.57 13.13
N PRO A 182 -10.03 -24.23 14.30
CA PRO A 182 -10.56 -25.58 14.38
C PRO A 182 -12.02 -25.62 13.93
N HIS A 183 -12.42 -26.73 13.30
CA HIS A 183 -13.78 -26.93 12.78
C HIS A 183 -14.76 -27.50 13.82
N SER A 184 -14.28 -27.84 15.01
CA SER A 184 -15.05 -28.37 16.14
C SER A 184 -14.40 -27.94 17.46
N GLY A 185 -15.08 -28.16 18.59
CA GLY A 185 -14.58 -27.79 19.91
C GLY A 185 -15.09 -26.44 20.41
N GLY A 186 -14.59 -26.02 21.57
CA GLY A 186 -15.05 -24.83 22.28
C GLY A 186 -14.79 -23.55 21.48
N LEU A 187 -13.66 -23.47 20.78
CA LEU A 187 -13.34 -22.31 19.95
C LEU A 187 -14.28 -22.18 18.76
N ALA A 188 -14.62 -23.28 18.08
CA ALA A 188 -15.55 -23.27 16.96
C ALA A 188 -16.95 -22.77 17.37
N GLU A 189 -17.45 -23.23 18.52
CA GLU A 189 -18.76 -22.80 19.04
C GLU A 189 -18.76 -21.33 19.48
N LEU A 190 -17.68 -20.86 20.11
CA LEU A 190 -17.49 -19.45 20.45
C LEU A 190 -17.48 -18.56 19.20
N LEU A 191 -16.75 -18.96 18.15
CA LEU A 191 -16.69 -18.21 16.89
C LEU A 191 -18.04 -18.14 16.18
N VAL A 192 -18.83 -19.21 16.22
CA VAL A 192 -20.22 -19.21 15.72
C VAL A 192 -21.09 -18.26 16.54
N ARG A 193 -20.91 -18.22 17.86
CA ARG A 193 -21.67 -17.34 18.76
C ARG A 193 -21.44 -15.85 18.47
N VAL A 194 -20.20 -15.45 18.21
CA VAL A 194 -19.83 -14.03 17.94
C VAL A 194 -19.80 -13.69 16.44
N GLN A 195 -20.32 -14.57 15.58
CA GLN A 195 -20.21 -14.42 14.14
C GLN A 195 -20.83 -13.12 13.61
N ASP A 196 -21.96 -12.69 14.18
CA ASP A 196 -22.62 -11.46 13.75
C ASP A 196 -21.85 -10.20 14.16
N ASP A 197 -21.18 -10.20 15.31
CA ASP A 197 -20.28 -9.12 15.73
C ASP A 197 -19.06 -9.02 14.80
N CYS A 198 -18.50 -10.17 14.42
CA CYS A 198 -17.44 -10.26 13.41
C CYS A 198 -17.91 -9.69 12.06
N ARG A 199 -19.11 -10.05 11.60
CA ARG A 199 -19.71 -9.51 10.36
C ARG A 199 -19.90 -8.00 10.42
N GLY A 200 -20.32 -7.47 11.57
CA GLY A 200 -20.41 -6.02 11.81
C GLY A 200 -19.06 -5.32 11.61
N CYS A 201 -17.99 -5.85 12.20
CA CYS A 201 -16.63 -5.33 12.02
C CYS A 201 -16.18 -5.40 10.54
N VAL A 202 -16.40 -6.53 9.87
CA VAL A 202 -16.07 -6.73 8.45
C VAL A 202 -16.81 -5.70 7.57
N ALA A 203 -18.11 -5.52 7.79
CA ALA A 203 -18.91 -4.54 7.08
C ALA A 203 -18.40 -3.11 7.32
N GLY A 204 -18.04 -2.78 8.56
CA GLY A 204 -17.44 -1.48 8.91
C GLY A 204 -16.15 -1.18 8.15
N VAL A 205 -15.23 -2.14 8.07
CA VAL A 205 -13.97 -1.99 7.29
C VAL A 205 -14.25 -1.84 5.79
N ARG A 206 -15.21 -2.60 5.23
CA ARG A 206 -15.61 -2.46 3.82
C ARG A 206 -16.21 -1.09 3.50
N GLN A 207 -17.06 -0.56 4.38
CA GLN A 207 -17.64 0.78 4.23
C GLN A 207 -16.57 1.86 4.29
N LEU A 208 -15.61 1.75 5.22
CA LEU A 208 -14.44 2.61 5.29
C LEU A 208 -13.61 2.55 3.99
N ALA A 209 -13.39 1.35 3.44
CA ALA A 209 -12.66 1.16 2.20
C ALA A 209 -13.33 1.82 0.99
N ARG A 210 -14.66 1.72 0.89
CA ARG A 210 -15.46 2.45 -0.11
C ARG A 210 -15.31 3.96 0.03
N CYS A 211 -15.44 4.50 1.24
CA CYS A 211 -15.26 5.93 1.50
C CYS A 211 -13.87 6.41 1.06
N LYS A 212 -12.82 5.65 1.38
CA LYS A 212 -11.44 5.98 0.96
C LYS A 212 -11.24 5.90 -0.56
N ARG A 213 -11.86 4.94 -1.25
CA ARG A 213 -11.83 4.86 -2.72
C ARG A 213 -12.52 6.06 -3.35
N ILE A 214 -13.69 6.45 -2.85
CA ILE A 214 -14.40 7.67 -3.30
C ILE A 214 -13.51 8.90 -3.12
N HIS A 215 -12.91 9.05 -1.94
CA HIS A 215 -11.97 10.13 -1.63
C HIS A 215 -10.77 10.15 -2.61
N ASP A 216 -10.15 9.00 -2.88
CA ASP A 216 -9.01 8.87 -3.81
C ASP A 216 -9.39 9.22 -5.26
N TRP A 217 -10.58 8.79 -5.70
CA TRP A 217 -11.11 9.13 -7.02
C TRP A 217 -11.41 10.62 -7.15
N LEU A 218 -11.93 11.26 -6.10
CA LEU A 218 -12.14 12.71 -6.06
C LEU A 218 -10.81 13.48 -6.07
N HIS A 219 -9.78 12.97 -5.38
CA HIS A 219 -8.44 13.54 -5.42
C HIS A 219 -7.84 13.42 -6.84
N THR A 220 -7.98 12.25 -7.46
CA THR A 220 -7.58 12.01 -8.85
C THR A 220 -8.33 12.95 -9.79
N PHE A 221 -9.64 13.14 -9.58
CA PHE A 221 -10.45 14.08 -10.35
C PHE A 221 -9.89 15.50 -10.25
N ARG A 222 -9.56 15.96 -9.04
CA ARG A 222 -8.96 17.28 -8.84
C ARG A 222 -7.63 17.43 -9.58
N GLN A 223 -6.72 16.47 -9.43
CA GLN A 223 -5.38 16.54 -10.02
C GLN A 223 -5.38 16.38 -11.54
N ASP A 224 -6.14 15.42 -12.06
CA ASP A 224 -6.08 15.05 -13.48
C ASP A 224 -7.08 15.79 -14.36
N VAL A 225 -8.16 16.33 -13.79
CA VAL A 225 -9.20 17.04 -14.53
C VAL A 225 -9.20 18.53 -14.15
N LEU A 226 -9.59 18.88 -12.91
CA LEU A 226 -9.82 20.28 -12.53
C LEU A 226 -8.58 21.15 -12.65
N ARG A 227 -7.45 20.66 -12.12
CA ARG A 227 -6.20 21.41 -12.16
C ARG A 227 -5.77 21.70 -13.60
N LYS A 228 -5.82 20.70 -14.48
CA LYS A 228 -5.48 20.90 -15.90
C LYS A 228 -6.47 21.85 -16.59
N LEU A 229 -7.75 21.79 -16.25
CA LEU A 229 -8.75 22.73 -16.78
C LEU A 229 -8.42 24.17 -16.39
N TRP A 230 -8.05 24.43 -15.14
CA TRP A 230 -7.67 25.77 -14.67
C TRP A 230 -6.31 26.25 -15.19
N GLU A 231 -5.29 25.38 -15.16
CA GLU A 231 -3.90 25.76 -15.46
C GLU A 231 -3.60 25.78 -16.96
N GLU A 232 -4.24 24.91 -17.75
CA GLU A 232 -3.91 24.73 -19.16
C GLU A 232 -5.02 25.23 -20.10
N ASP A 233 -6.28 24.88 -19.85
CA ASP A 233 -7.35 25.12 -20.84
C ASP A 233 -8.04 26.48 -20.68
N LEU A 234 -8.37 26.88 -19.45
CA LEU A 234 -9.04 28.15 -19.19
C LEU A 234 -8.23 29.38 -19.67
N PRO A 235 -6.88 29.43 -19.52
CA PRO A 235 -6.07 30.50 -20.11
C PRO A 235 -6.14 30.56 -21.64
N LEU A 236 -6.26 29.41 -22.32
CA LEU A 236 -6.41 29.36 -23.78
C LEU A 236 -7.76 29.94 -24.22
N TRP A 237 -8.84 29.64 -23.48
CA TRP A 237 -10.16 30.20 -23.73
C TRP A 237 -10.25 31.71 -23.48
N ARG A 238 -9.57 32.22 -22.46
CA ARG A 238 -9.56 33.67 -22.15
C ARG A 238 -8.81 34.51 -23.18
N THR A 239 -7.87 33.91 -23.91
CA THR A 239 -6.98 34.64 -24.82
C THR A 239 -7.39 34.52 -26.30
N ARG A 240 -8.36 33.67 -26.64
CA ARG A 240 -8.74 33.40 -28.03
C ARG A 240 -10.26 33.37 -28.22
N PRO A 241 -10.78 33.93 -29.32
CA PRO A 241 -12.21 33.91 -29.64
C PRO A 241 -12.73 32.51 -30.03
N SER A 242 -11.85 31.56 -30.36
CA SER A 242 -12.20 30.18 -30.68
C SER A 242 -11.02 29.24 -30.47
N LEU A 243 -11.29 28.00 -30.07
CA LEU A 243 -10.28 26.94 -29.94
C LEU A 243 -10.01 26.26 -31.29
N SER A 244 -8.77 25.81 -31.50
CA SER A 244 -8.43 24.95 -32.64
C SER A 244 -9.04 23.56 -32.49
N ALA A 245 -9.17 22.81 -33.60
CA ALA A 245 -9.66 21.43 -33.57
C ALA A 245 -8.83 20.51 -32.65
N ARG A 246 -7.53 20.76 -32.53
CA ARG A 246 -6.64 20.02 -31.62
C ARG A 246 -6.94 20.32 -30.15
N GLU A 247 -7.15 21.59 -29.81
CA GLU A 247 -7.48 22.02 -28.45
C GLU A 247 -8.87 21.52 -28.04
N PHE A 248 -9.85 21.57 -28.95
CA PHE A 248 -11.17 20.98 -28.75
C PHE A 248 -11.08 19.46 -28.52
N ALA A 249 -10.26 18.74 -29.29
CA ALA A 249 -10.03 17.32 -29.09
C ALA A 249 -9.37 17.00 -27.74
N MET A 250 -8.47 17.85 -27.23
CA MET A 250 -7.88 17.70 -25.90
C MET A 250 -8.93 17.88 -24.80
N LEU A 251 -9.78 18.90 -24.91
CA LEU A 251 -10.89 19.13 -23.98
C LEU A 251 -11.88 17.97 -23.98
N ALA A 252 -12.29 17.49 -25.15
CA ALA A 252 -13.16 16.33 -25.27
C ALA A 252 -12.57 15.09 -24.57
N ARG A 253 -11.26 14.87 -24.67
CA ARG A 253 -10.58 13.77 -23.93
C ARG A 253 -10.64 13.96 -22.42
N ARG A 254 -10.48 15.20 -21.93
CA ARG A 254 -10.62 15.51 -20.49
C ARG A 254 -12.06 15.32 -20.03
N GLY A 255 -13.03 15.67 -20.86
CA GLY A 255 -14.43 15.41 -20.58
C GLY A 255 -14.78 13.94 -20.48
N ILE A 256 -14.24 13.12 -21.38
CA ILE A 256 -14.33 11.65 -21.28
C ILE A 256 -13.67 11.14 -20.00
N ALA A 257 -12.51 11.70 -19.61
CA ALA A 257 -11.84 11.31 -18.37
C ALA A 257 -12.66 11.68 -17.13
N ALA A 258 -13.22 12.89 -17.10
CA ALA A 258 -14.12 13.37 -16.05
C ALA A 258 -15.35 12.47 -15.90
N ALA A 259 -16.03 12.16 -17.01
CA ALA A 259 -17.20 11.29 -17.01
C ALA A 259 -16.85 9.88 -16.50
N ARG A 260 -15.71 9.31 -16.92
CA ARG A 260 -15.24 8.00 -16.43
C ARG A 260 -14.97 8.00 -14.93
N LEU A 261 -14.36 9.05 -14.41
CA LEU A 261 -14.12 9.18 -12.97
C LEU A 261 -15.44 9.35 -12.21
N ALA A 262 -16.36 10.18 -12.70
CA ALA A 262 -17.68 10.36 -12.11
C ALA A 262 -18.45 9.02 -12.02
N THR A 263 -18.46 8.22 -13.09
CA THR A 263 -19.07 6.87 -13.08
C THR A 263 -18.42 5.94 -12.05
N ARG A 264 -17.09 5.98 -11.88
CA ARG A 264 -16.42 5.16 -10.85
C ARG A 264 -16.81 5.60 -9.44
N ILE A 265 -16.88 6.92 -9.20
CA ILE A 265 -17.31 7.48 -7.93
C ILE A 265 -18.75 7.06 -7.63
N GLU A 266 -19.64 7.15 -8.62
CA GLU A 266 -21.04 6.71 -8.54
C GLU A 266 -21.17 5.24 -8.14
N GLN A 267 -20.44 4.35 -8.82
CA GLN A 267 -20.44 2.91 -8.53
C GLN A 267 -19.99 2.58 -7.10
N GLU A 268 -18.96 3.26 -6.59
CA GLU A 268 -18.53 3.07 -5.20
C GLU A 268 -19.61 3.58 -4.22
N CYS A 269 -20.28 4.67 -4.57
CA CYS A 269 -21.31 5.35 -3.78
C CYS A 269 -22.60 4.52 -3.65
N GLU A 270 -22.98 3.78 -4.69
CA GLU A 270 -24.11 2.83 -4.68
C GLU A 270 -23.99 1.79 -3.57
N GLY A 271 -22.77 1.35 -3.26
CA GLY A 271 -22.53 0.34 -2.22
C GLY A 271 -22.35 0.89 -0.80
N LEU A 272 -22.50 2.21 -0.60
CA LEU A 272 -22.55 2.79 0.74
C LEU A 272 -23.86 2.43 1.46
N ASP A 273 -23.86 2.43 2.79
CA ASP A 273 -25.09 2.30 3.57
C ASP A 273 -25.84 3.65 3.70
N GLU A 274 -27.04 3.63 4.27
CA GLU A 274 -27.88 4.83 4.46
C GLU A 274 -27.25 5.88 5.37
N CYS A 275 -26.28 5.51 6.20
CA CYS A 275 -25.63 6.44 7.11
C CYS A 275 -24.65 7.39 6.40
N HIS A 276 -24.40 7.21 5.10
CA HIS A 276 -23.54 8.07 4.29
C HIS A 276 -24.34 8.97 3.33
N ALA A 277 -25.57 9.36 3.72
CA ALA A 277 -26.46 10.17 2.88
C ALA A 277 -25.84 11.50 2.42
N ASP A 278 -25.09 12.18 3.27
CA ASP A 278 -24.46 13.46 2.92
C ASP A 278 -23.37 13.30 1.85
N LEU A 279 -22.53 12.26 1.98
CA LEU A 279 -21.54 11.92 0.96
C LEU A 279 -22.22 11.56 -0.36
N ARG A 280 -23.33 10.80 -0.30
CA ARG A 280 -24.12 10.46 -1.49
C ARG A 280 -24.63 11.69 -2.22
N LEU A 281 -25.21 12.63 -1.48
CA LEU A 281 -25.71 13.88 -2.05
C LEU A 281 -24.58 14.71 -2.67
N ALA A 282 -23.45 14.85 -1.97
CA ALA A 282 -22.31 15.58 -2.50
C ALA A 282 -21.71 14.94 -3.78
N VAL A 283 -21.67 13.60 -3.86
CA VAL A 283 -21.26 12.88 -5.07
C VAL A 283 -22.26 13.10 -6.22
N LEU A 284 -23.56 13.10 -5.95
CA LEU A 284 -24.58 13.36 -6.96
C LEU A 284 -24.43 14.76 -7.57
N ASP A 285 -24.07 15.76 -6.75
CA ASP A 285 -23.77 17.10 -7.24
C ASP A 285 -22.55 17.07 -8.19
N VAL A 286 -21.48 16.33 -7.86
CA VAL A 286 -20.33 16.15 -8.78
C VAL A 286 -20.78 15.54 -10.11
N ILE A 287 -21.58 14.48 -10.08
CA ILE A 287 -22.06 13.80 -11.30
C ILE A 287 -22.87 14.76 -12.16
N LYS A 288 -23.77 15.52 -11.54
CA LYS A 288 -24.59 16.53 -12.20
C LYS A 288 -23.74 17.61 -12.86
N GLU A 289 -22.77 18.17 -12.13
CA GLU A 289 -21.88 19.21 -12.64
C GLU A 289 -21.00 18.70 -13.80
N VAL A 290 -20.54 17.44 -13.76
CA VAL A 290 -19.80 16.82 -14.86
C VAL A 290 -20.66 16.68 -16.13
N SER A 291 -21.93 16.31 -15.99
CA SER A 291 -22.86 16.22 -17.12
C SER A 291 -23.13 17.57 -17.77
N SER A 292 -23.11 18.67 -17.01
CA SER A 292 -23.32 20.03 -17.51
C SER A 292 -22.04 20.76 -17.94
N LEU A 293 -20.86 20.20 -17.65
CA LEU A 293 -19.57 20.85 -17.90
C LEU A 293 -19.31 21.10 -19.39
N TRP A 294 -19.74 20.18 -20.26
CA TRP A 294 -19.45 20.28 -21.69
C TRP A 294 -20.63 20.81 -22.49
N PRO A 295 -20.40 21.80 -23.36
CA PRO A 295 -21.40 22.16 -24.35
C PRO A 295 -21.64 20.93 -25.24
N GLU A 296 -22.90 20.71 -25.64
CA GLU A 296 -23.23 19.75 -26.69
C GLU A 296 -22.34 20.02 -27.90
N ALA A 297 -21.92 18.97 -28.62
CA ALA A 297 -20.91 19.00 -29.68
C ALA A 297 -21.20 20.02 -30.82
N GLU A 298 -22.38 20.63 -30.82
CA GLU A 298 -22.88 21.58 -31.81
C GLU A 298 -22.84 23.05 -31.36
N CYS A 299 -22.30 23.39 -30.16
CA CYS A 299 -22.31 24.77 -29.65
C CYS A 299 -20.91 25.43 -29.65
N PRO A 300 -20.46 26.05 -30.76
CA PRO A 300 -19.12 26.63 -30.90
C PRO A 300 -18.92 28.00 -30.22
N ALA A 301 -19.96 28.56 -29.59
CA ALA A 301 -19.94 29.88 -28.98
C ALA A 301 -20.23 29.81 -27.47
N THR A 302 -19.38 29.11 -26.72
CA THR A 302 -19.41 29.17 -25.25
C THR A 302 -18.50 30.31 -24.80
N ASP A 303 -19.06 31.30 -24.11
CA ASP A 303 -18.29 32.39 -23.51
C ASP A 303 -17.29 31.82 -22.49
N ALA A 304 -16.05 32.32 -22.50
CA ALA A 304 -15.02 31.91 -21.55
C ALA A 304 -15.44 32.17 -20.09
N THR A 305 -16.32 33.15 -19.87
CA THR A 305 -16.92 33.44 -18.55
C THR A 305 -17.85 32.31 -18.09
N ASP A 306 -18.77 31.85 -18.95
CA ASP A 306 -19.69 30.73 -18.65
C ASP A 306 -18.90 29.43 -18.38
N VAL A 307 -17.87 29.17 -19.19
CA VAL A 307 -16.99 28.00 -18.96
C VAL A 307 -16.25 28.11 -17.62
N ALA A 308 -15.74 29.29 -17.27
CA ALA A 308 -15.08 29.51 -15.98
C ALA A 308 -16.05 29.24 -14.81
N GLU A 309 -17.26 29.77 -14.88
CA GLU A 309 -18.30 29.57 -13.86
C GLU A 309 -18.69 28.10 -13.69
N ARG A 310 -18.78 27.34 -14.79
CA ARG A 310 -19.03 25.88 -14.73
C ARG A 310 -17.88 25.11 -14.12
N ILE A 311 -16.64 25.45 -14.46
CA ILE A 311 -15.45 24.82 -13.85
C ILE A 311 -15.42 25.12 -12.35
N ASP A 312 -15.72 26.36 -11.94
CA ASP A 312 -15.74 26.75 -10.53
C ASP A 312 -16.89 26.08 -9.75
N SER A 313 -18.04 25.87 -10.39
CA SER A 313 -19.17 25.11 -9.84
C SER A 313 -18.79 23.65 -9.62
N LEU A 314 -18.21 23.00 -10.64
CA LEU A 314 -17.70 21.64 -10.52
C LEU A 314 -16.61 21.52 -9.45
N ALA A 315 -15.67 22.47 -9.40
CA ALA A 315 -14.62 22.48 -8.39
C ALA A 315 -15.19 22.59 -6.98
N SER A 316 -16.24 23.40 -6.81
CA SER A 316 -16.97 23.53 -5.55
C SER A 316 -17.66 22.23 -5.15
N ALA A 317 -18.32 21.54 -6.10
CA ALA A 317 -18.96 20.25 -5.86
C ALA A 317 -17.93 19.17 -5.50
N VAL A 318 -16.81 19.08 -6.24
CA VAL A 318 -15.72 18.12 -5.95
C VAL A 318 -15.11 18.39 -4.59
N ARG A 319 -14.89 19.65 -4.21
CA ARG A 319 -14.36 20.01 -2.89
C ARG A 319 -15.31 19.61 -1.76
N LEU A 320 -16.61 19.83 -1.93
CA LEU A 320 -17.61 19.40 -0.95
C LEU A 320 -17.59 17.87 -0.81
N ALA A 321 -17.71 17.14 -1.91
CA ALA A 321 -17.67 15.68 -1.91
C ALA A 321 -16.37 15.11 -1.29
N PHE A 322 -15.24 15.76 -1.56
CA PHE A 322 -13.94 15.37 -1.01
C PHE A 322 -13.90 15.52 0.52
N SER A 323 -14.43 16.63 1.03
CA SER A 323 -14.54 16.92 2.47
C SER A 323 -15.51 15.94 3.16
N GLU A 324 -16.65 15.67 2.53
CA GLU A 324 -17.64 14.70 3.01
C GLU A 324 -17.09 13.28 3.01
N ALA A 325 -16.27 12.91 2.03
CA ALA A 325 -15.62 11.61 2.00
C ALA A 325 -14.62 11.44 3.15
N ASN A 326 -13.84 12.48 3.48
CA ASN A 326 -12.96 12.47 4.65
C ASN A 326 -13.76 12.37 5.97
N ARG A 327 -14.84 13.15 6.11
CA ARG A 327 -15.73 13.08 7.28
C ARG A 327 -16.31 11.68 7.46
N ALA A 328 -16.83 11.08 6.39
CA ALA A 328 -17.34 9.73 6.38
C ALA A 328 -16.28 8.70 6.84
N MET A 329 -15.03 8.83 6.39
CA MET A 329 -13.94 7.96 6.84
C MET A 329 -13.70 8.08 8.35
N LEU A 330 -13.69 9.30 8.92
CA LEU A 330 -13.50 9.53 10.35
C LEU A 330 -14.65 8.95 11.19
N GLU A 331 -15.89 9.18 10.76
CA GLU A 331 -17.08 8.62 11.42
C GLU A 331 -17.05 7.10 11.41
N ARG A 332 -16.68 6.48 10.27
CA ARG A 332 -16.52 5.02 10.18
C ARG A 332 -15.37 4.50 11.03
N GLN A 333 -14.26 5.23 11.10
CA GLN A 333 -13.14 4.87 11.98
C GLN A 333 -13.59 4.83 13.45
N SER A 334 -14.34 5.84 13.90
CA SER A 334 -14.89 5.88 15.26
C SER A 334 -15.92 4.76 15.50
N ALA A 335 -16.80 4.49 14.53
CA ALA A 335 -17.76 3.39 14.62
C ALA A 335 -17.07 2.01 14.67
N LEU A 336 -15.97 1.83 13.92
CA LEU A 336 -15.17 0.60 13.93
C LEU A 336 -14.51 0.36 15.29
N GLU A 337 -14.10 1.42 15.99
CA GLU A 337 -13.58 1.28 17.36
C GLU A 337 -14.64 0.73 18.32
N ALA A 338 -15.88 1.22 18.23
CA ALA A 338 -16.99 0.74 19.03
C ALA A 338 -17.36 -0.72 18.71
N LEU A 339 -17.44 -1.06 17.42
CA LEU A 339 -17.71 -2.44 16.98
C LEU A 339 -16.63 -3.42 17.46
N HIS A 340 -15.35 -3.04 17.32
CA HIS A 340 -14.25 -3.86 17.82
C HIS A 340 -14.29 -4.01 19.35
N ALA A 341 -14.61 -2.95 20.09
CA ALA A 341 -14.72 -3.03 21.55
C ALA A 341 -15.84 -4.00 21.97
N ALA A 342 -17.00 -3.92 21.32
CA ALA A 342 -18.12 -4.84 21.55
C ALA A 342 -17.74 -6.29 21.24
N LEU A 343 -17.08 -6.55 20.09
CA LEU A 343 -16.61 -7.88 19.73
C LEU A 343 -15.66 -8.47 20.79
N VAL A 344 -14.66 -7.71 21.22
CA VAL A 344 -13.71 -8.18 22.25
C VAL A 344 -14.41 -8.46 23.58
N GLN A 345 -15.37 -7.61 23.96
CA GLN A 345 -16.16 -7.81 25.17
C GLN A 345 -17.00 -9.09 25.07
N HIS A 346 -17.75 -9.28 23.98
CA HIS A 346 -18.57 -10.48 23.79
C HIS A 346 -17.73 -11.77 23.74
N ILE A 347 -16.55 -11.73 23.13
CA ILE A 347 -15.60 -12.85 23.20
C ILE A 347 -15.23 -13.13 24.65
N GLY A 348 -14.87 -12.10 25.43
CA GLY A 348 -14.52 -12.24 26.85
C GLY A 348 -15.65 -12.81 27.70
N ASP A 349 -16.88 -12.31 27.52
CA ASP A 349 -18.07 -12.73 28.27
C ASP A 349 -18.42 -14.21 28.01
N HIS A 350 -18.15 -14.69 26.79
CA HIS A 350 -18.45 -16.05 26.37
C HIS A 350 -17.29 -17.03 26.54
N ARG A 351 -16.03 -16.57 26.57
CA ARG A 351 -14.80 -17.39 26.60
C ARG A 351 -14.85 -18.50 27.66
N ALA A 352 -15.22 -18.16 28.89
CA ALA A 352 -15.28 -19.12 30.00
C ALA A 352 -16.40 -20.17 29.86
N SER A 353 -17.43 -19.90 29.07
CA SER A 353 -18.61 -20.77 28.92
C SER A 353 -18.40 -21.92 27.93
N TYR A 354 -17.39 -21.83 27.06
CA TYR A 354 -17.17 -22.79 25.96
C TYR A 354 -16.04 -23.79 26.21
N GLY A 355 -15.38 -23.76 27.39
CA GLY A 355 -14.43 -24.81 27.78
C GLY A 355 -13.25 -25.01 26.83
N LEU A 356 -12.61 -23.91 26.41
CA LEU A 356 -11.45 -23.91 25.52
C LEU A 356 -10.29 -24.74 26.10
N THR A 357 -9.62 -25.49 25.24
CA THR A 357 -8.31 -26.10 25.56
C THR A 357 -7.21 -25.04 25.62
N ASP A 358 -6.10 -25.33 26.31
CA ASP A 358 -4.95 -24.41 26.39
C ASP A 358 -4.41 -23.99 25.01
N GLU A 359 -4.54 -24.86 24.00
CA GLU A 359 -4.09 -24.58 22.64
C GLU A 359 -5.06 -23.65 21.89
N GLU A 360 -6.37 -23.92 21.98
CA GLU A 360 -7.41 -23.04 21.46
C GLU A 360 -7.38 -21.66 22.11
N ASP A 361 -7.13 -21.60 23.41
CA ASP A 361 -7.06 -20.37 24.18
C ASP A 361 -5.86 -19.50 23.75
N ARG A 362 -4.69 -20.12 23.52
CA ARG A 362 -3.51 -19.43 22.96
C ARG A 362 -3.72 -18.98 21.53
N LEU A 363 -4.37 -19.79 20.70
CA LEU A 363 -4.72 -19.41 19.33
C LEU A 363 -5.64 -18.19 19.34
N LEU A 364 -6.70 -18.20 20.16
CA LEU A 364 -7.62 -17.08 20.29
C LEU A 364 -6.92 -15.79 20.74
N ASP A 365 -6.08 -15.86 21.77
CA ASP A 365 -5.33 -14.69 22.25
C ASP A 365 -4.39 -14.12 21.19
N SER A 366 -3.74 -14.99 20.42
CA SER A 366 -2.88 -14.55 19.33
C SER A 366 -3.65 -13.88 18.20
N GLU A 367 -4.83 -14.39 17.83
CA GLU A 367 -5.65 -13.78 16.80
C GLU A 367 -6.23 -12.44 17.27
N LEU A 368 -6.61 -12.33 18.54
CA LEU A 368 -7.07 -11.07 19.12
C LEU A 368 -5.96 -9.99 19.11
N GLU A 369 -4.72 -10.36 19.45
CA GLU A 369 -3.60 -9.40 19.39
C GLU A 369 -3.26 -9.03 17.94
N GLN A 370 -3.37 -9.97 16.99
CA GLN A 370 -3.19 -9.68 15.56
C GLN A 370 -4.27 -8.71 15.04
N ILE A 371 -5.54 -8.93 15.40
CA ILE A 371 -6.65 -8.03 15.07
C ILE A 371 -6.39 -6.63 15.67
N ARG A 372 -5.93 -6.57 16.93
CA ARG A 372 -5.59 -5.32 17.61
C ARG A 372 -4.46 -4.57 16.92
N SER A 373 -3.40 -5.28 16.53
CA SER A 373 -2.25 -4.73 15.79
C SER A 373 -2.68 -4.19 14.42
N ASN A 374 -3.46 -4.97 13.67
CA ASN A 374 -4.01 -4.57 12.37
C ASN A 374 -4.91 -3.33 12.49
N LYS A 375 -5.79 -3.29 13.50
CA LYS A 375 -6.61 -2.10 13.78
C LYS A 375 -5.75 -0.88 14.08
N ARG A 376 -4.71 -1.02 14.91
CA ARG A 376 -3.79 0.08 15.25
C ARG A 376 -3.12 0.65 13.99
N ARG A 377 -2.61 -0.22 13.10
CA ARG A 377 -2.02 0.19 11.81
C ARG A 377 -3.01 0.99 10.95
N LEU A 378 -4.24 0.48 10.82
CA LEU A 378 -5.30 1.14 10.06
C LEU A 378 -5.64 2.52 10.64
N VAL A 379 -5.87 2.60 11.95
CA VAL A 379 -6.21 3.86 12.64
C VAL A 379 -5.07 4.87 12.53
N GLU A 380 -3.81 4.44 12.71
CA GLU A 380 -2.65 5.32 12.53
C GLU A 380 -2.55 5.89 11.11
N ALA A 381 -2.83 5.07 10.08
CA ALA A 381 -2.85 5.53 8.69
C ALA A 381 -3.95 6.58 8.45
N LEU A 382 -5.16 6.34 8.95
CA LEU A 382 -6.29 7.27 8.82
C LEU A 382 -6.06 8.59 9.57
N LEU A 383 -5.55 8.53 10.81
CA LEU A 383 -5.25 9.72 11.60
C LEU A 383 -4.09 10.53 10.99
N SER A 384 -3.11 9.84 10.39
CA SER A 384 -2.06 10.51 9.63
C SER A 384 -2.67 11.22 8.41
N HIS A 385 -3.46 10.53 7.60
CA HIS A 385 -4.16 11.10 6.46
C HIS A 385 -5.00 12.33 6.83
N ASP A 386 -5.81 12.25 7.88
CA ASP A 386 -6.66 13.36 8.33
C ASP A 386 -5.84 14.61 8.72
N LYS A 387 -4.68 14.43 9.36
CA LYS A 387 -3.77 15.56 9.63
C LYS A 387 -3.29 16.21 8.34
N TRP A 388 -2.91 15.41 7.35
CA TRP A 388 -2.49 15.93 6.04
C TRP A 388 -3.62 16.65 5.31
N GLN A 389 -4.84 16.09 5.32
CA GLN A 389 -6.04 16.73 4.82
C GLN A 389 -6.29 18.08 5.51
N GLY A 390 -6.14 18.16 6.84
CA GLY A 390 -6.30 19.41 7.57
C GLY A 390 -5.28 20.49 7.19
N TYR A 391 -4.04 20.13 6.84
CA TYR A 391 -3.07 21.07 6.27
C TYR A 391 -3.47 21.48 4.86
N HIS A 392 -3.88 20.52 4.04
CA HIS A 392 -4.34 20.75 2.68
C HIS A 392 -5.52 21.74 2.63
N ASP A 393 -6.58 21.52 3.42
CA ASP A 393 -7.76 22.39 3.48
C ASP A 393 -7.39 23.81 3.91
N ARG A 394 -6.43 23.91 4.84
CA ARG A 394 -5.96 25.20 5.33
C ARG A 394 -5.15 25.95 4.27
N LEU A 395 -4.29 25.25 3.52
CA LEU A 395 -3.53 25.82 2.41
C LEU A 395 -4.47 26.25 1.27
N GLU A 396 -5.49 25.45 0.96
CA GLU A 396 -6.51 25.80 -0.03
C GLU A 396 -7.31 27.04 0.39
N ALA A 397 -7.69 27.14 1.66
CA ALA A 397 -8.36 28.34 2.20
C ALA A 397 -7.47 29.61 2.21
N ILE A 398 -6.14 29.45 2.16
CA ILE A 398 -5.19 30.56 1.98
C ILE A 398 -5.09 30.89 0.48
N TYR A 399 -5.00 29.88 -0.38
CA TYR A 399 -4.94 30.03 -1.84
C TYR A 399 -6.12 30.84 -2.39
N THR A 400 -7.34 30.60 -1.89
CA THR A 400 -8.55 31.36 -2.32
C THR A 400 -8.50 32.85 -1.97
N LYS A 401 -7.57 33.27 -1.12
CA LYS A 401 -7.40 34.67 -0.70
C LYS A 401 -6.24 35.35 -1.42
N LEU A 402 -5.55 34.65 -2.31
CA LEU A 402 -4.38 35.14 -3.02
C LEU A 402 -4.69 36.45 -3.77
N GLY A 403 -3.73 37.39 -3.78
CA GLY A 403 -3.92 38.74 -4.31
C GLY A 403 -4.76 39.68 -3.42
N THR A 404 -5.19 39.24 -2.24
CA THR A 404 -5.91 40.08 -1.26
C THR A 404 -5.03 40.43 -0.05
N PRO A 405 -5.29 41.53 0.67
CA PRO A 405 -4.57 41.86 1.91
C PRO A 405 -4.75 40.83 3.03
N VAL A 406 -5.74 39.94 2.91
CA VAL A 406 -6.03 38.88 3.88
C VAL A 406 -5.05 37.71 3.72
N PHE A 407 -4.48 37.52 2.53
CA PHE A 407 -3.57 36.43 2.20
C PHE A 407 -2.37 36.37 3.15
N GLU A 408 -1.57 37.43 3.21
CA GLU A 408 -0.33 37.48 3.99
C GLU A 408 -0.58 37.23 5.48
N ARG A 409 -1.70 37.77 6.01
CA ARG A 409 -2.11 37.56 7.40
C ARG A 409 -2.44 36.09 7.68
N GLU A 410 -3.19 35.45 6.79
CA GLU A 410 -3.58 34.04 6.95
C GLU A 410 -2.40 33.09 6.74
N LEU A 411 -1.51 33.43 5.81
CA LEU A 411 -0.26 32.72 5.54
C LEU A 411 0.69 32.83 6.75
N GLY A 412 0.90 34.03 7.29
CA GLY A 412 1.69 34.23 8.51
C GLY A 412 1.13 33.49 9.72
N ARG A 413 -0.20 33.37 9.83
CA ARG A 413 -0.83 32.54 10.87
C ARG A 413 -0.57 31.04 10.63
N PHE A 414 -0.61 30.58 9.39
CA PHE A 414 -0.30 29.18 9.06
C PHE A 414 1.15 28.83 9.37
N THR A 415 2.10 29.67 8.97
CA THR A 415 3.53 29.43 9.20
C THR A 415 3.89 29.41 10.68
N THR A 416 3.18 30.17 11.51
CA THR A 416 3.40 30.19 12.97
C THR A 416 2.69 29.08 13.73
N THR A 417 1.50 28.66 13.30
CA THR A 417 0.63 27.76 14.10
C THR A 417 0.48 26.34 13.56
N LYS A 418 0.74 26.13 12.26
CA LYS A 418 0.48 24.84 11.58
C LYS A 418 1.73 24.27 10.93
N LEU A 419 2.55 25.11 10.30
CA LEU A 419 3.77 24.67 9.62
C LEU A 419 4.75 23.88 10.51
N PRO A 420 4.97 24.21 11.80
CA PRO A 420 5.86 23.41 12.66
C PRO A 420 5.38 21.95 12.82
N GLY A 421 4.07 21.74 12.92
CA GLY A 421 3.50 20.39 12.99
C GLY A 421 3.61 19.63 11.67
N LEU A 422 3.58 20.34 10.53
CA LEU A 422 3.81 19.74 9.22
C LEU A 422 5.30 19.40 9.02
N GLU A 423 6.22 20.25 9.46
CA GLU A 423 7.66 19.97 9.45
C GLU A 423 8.01 18.75 10.30
N GLU A 424 7.34 18.56 11.44
CA GLU A 424 7.49 17.36 12.26
C GLU A 424 7.01 16.09 11.54
N LEU A 425 5.86 16.15 10.85
CA LEU A 425 5.37 15.02 10.06
C LEU A 425 6.34 14.68 8.91
N LEU A 426 6.86 15.69 8.22
CA LEU A 426 7.86 15.53 7.17
C LEU A 426 9.14 14.89 7.71
N ALA A 427 9.65 15.36 8.85
CA ALA A 427 10.83 14.79 9.48
C ALA A 427 10.64 13.32 9.85
N ARG A 428 9.46 12.94 10.37
CA ARG A 428 9.13 11.54 10.69
C ARG A 428 9.11 10.65 9.44
N MET A 429 8.54 11.14 8.32
CA MET A 429 8.54 10.41 7.05
C MET A 429 9.96 10.18 6.50
N VAL A 430 10.86 11.14 6.70
CA VAL A 430 12.27 11.03 6.27
C VAL A 430 13.10 10.12 7.18
N GLN A 431 12.83 10.12 8.50
CA GLN A 431 13.62 9.38 9.49
C GLN A 431 13.28 7.88 9.57
N PHE A 432 12.04 7.50 9.27
CA PHE A 432 11.57 6.11 9.36
C PHE A 432 11.00 5.63 8.01
N PRO A 433 11.87 5.40 7.01
CA PRO A 433 11.43 4.95 5.68
C PRO A 433 10.74 3.60 5.78
N ARG A 434 9.47 3.51 5.34
CA ARG A 434 8.64 2.31 5.46
C ARG A 434 8.87 1.30 4.34
N GLY A 435 9.63 1.64 3.29
CA GLY A 435 10.09 0.67 2.30
C GLY A 435 10.80 1.33 1.11
N GLN A 436 11.91 0.76 0.65
CA GLN A 436 12.69 1.26 -0.50
C GLN A 436 12.41 0.49 -1.80
N GLY A 437 11.26 -0.17 -1.91
CA GLY A 437 10.76 -0.71 -3.17
C GLY A 437 10.15 0.37 -4.07
N PRO A 438 9.86 0.12 -5.36
CA PRO A 438 9.24 1.09 -6.28
C PRO A 438 7.77 1.43 -5.95
N GLY A 439 7.33 1.16 -4.72
CA GLY A 439 5.97 1.39 -4.27
C GLY A 439 5.66 2.86 -3.93
N PRO A 440 4.38 3.20 -3.71
CA PRO A 440 3.95 4.56 -3.38
C PRO A 440 4.61 5.14 -2.11
N GLU A 441 5.04 4.26 -1.18
CA GLU A 441 5.70 4.62 0.08
C GLU A 441 7.13 5.19 -0.15
N ALA A 442 7.93 4.59 -1.05
CA ALA A 442 9.25 5.12 -1.40
C ALA A 442 9.19 6.45 -2.18
N GLN A 443 8.13 6.64 -2.98
CA GLN A 443 7.89 7.89 -3.70
C GLN A 443 7.52 9.02 -2.73
N SER A 444 6.75 8.72 -1.68
CA SER A 444 6.39 9.73 -0.66
C SER A 444 7.63 10.21 0.11
N GLU A 445 8.59 9.33 0.39
CA GLU A 445 9.84 9.65 1.08
C GLU A 445 10.74 10.61 0.27
N HIS A 446 10.92 10.34 -1.02
CA HIS A 446 11.71 11.20 -1.90
C HIS A 446 11.10 12.60 -2.04
N VAL A 447 9.79 12.67 -2.27
CA VAL A 447 9.08 13.96 -2.41
C VAL A 447 9.01 14.71 -1.06
N ALA A 448 8.89 14.01 0.07
CA ALA A 448 8.95 14.62 1.41
C ALA A 448 10.31 15.26 1.70
N ALA A 449 11.41 14.62 1.28
CA ALA A 449 12.76 15.17 1.39
C ALA A 449 12.93 16.45 0.56
N GLU A 450 12.25 16.56 -0.60
CA GLU A 450 12.23 17.78 -1.40
C GLU A 450 11.28 18.87 -0.86
N LEU A 451 10.24 18.48 -0.12
CA LEU A 451 9.28 19.42 0.47
C LEU A 451 9.84 20.11 1.71
N HIS A 452 10.68 19.43 2.49
CA HIS A 452 11.22 19.96 3.74
C HIS A 452 12.00 21.30 3.57
N PRO A 453 12.93 21.46 2.61
CA PRO A 453 13.59 22.75 2.38
C PRO A 453 12.62 23.87 1.99
N ARG A 454 11.55 23.54 1.24
CA ARG A 454 10.53 24.50 0.81
C ARG A 454 9.62 24.93 1.96
N ALA A 455 9.30 24.02 2.87
CA ALA A 455 8.63 24.34 4.13
C ALA A 455 9.45 25.33 4.97
N THR A 456 10.75 25.08 5.11
CA THR A 456 11.66 25.99 5.83
C THR A 456 11.79 27.35 5.14
N ALA A 457 11.79 27.40 3.80
CA ALA A 457 11.79 28.66 3.07
C ALA A 457 10.51 29.46 3.35
N LEU A 458 9.34 28.81 3.29
CA LEU A 458 8.05 29.43 3.60
C LEU A 458 7.97 29.96 5.04
N ALA A 459 8.59 29.25 5.99
CA ALA A 459 8.67 29.69 7.39
C ALA A 459 9.48 30.99 7.54
N ARG A 460 10.55 31.16 6.76
CA ARG A 460 11.43 32.34 6.80
C ARG A 460 10.84 33.53 6.05
N HIS A 461 10.19 33.26 4.94
CA HIS A 461 9.62 34.26 4.03
C HIS A 461 8.17 33.87 3.69
N PRO A 462 7.19 34.24 4.52
CA PRO A 462 5.78 33.91 4.29
C PRO A 462 5.16 34.86 3.25
N ASP A 463 5.64 34.79 2.02
CA ASP A 463 5.18 35.57 0.87
C ASP A 463 4.49 34.70 -0.20
N GLU A 464 3.91 35.35 -1.21
CA GLU A 464 3.19 34.66 -2.29
C GLU A 464 4.09 33.72 -3.10
N GLU A 465 5.33 34.14 -3.38
CA GLU A 465 6.28 33.36 -4.16
C GLU A 465 6.65 32.05 -3.45
N SER A 466 7.01 32.15 -2.16
CA SER A 466 7.35 31.00 -1.32
C SER A 466 6.15 30.09 -1.13
N PHE A 467 4.94 30.66 -1.00
CA PHE A 467 3.72 29.87 -0.89
C PHE A 467 3.43 29.06 -2.15
N ARG A 468 3.53 29.68 -3.34
CA ARG A 468 3.37 28.98 -4.62
C ARG A 468 4.44 27.90 -4.83
N ALA A 469 5.68 28.19 -4.48
CA ALA A 469 6.79 27.23 -4.55
C ALA A 469 6.60 26.04 -3.59
N PHE A 470 5.88 26.23 -2.49
CA PHE A 470 5.55 25.19 -1.52
C PHE A 470 4.30 24.36 -1.89
N GLN A 471 3.27 25.00 -2.46
CA GLN A 471 1.96 24.39 -2.66
C GLN A 471 1.99 23.16 -3.57
N ALA A 472 2.54 23.26 -4.79
CA ALA A 472 2.51 22.15 -5.73
C ALA A 472 3.29 20.91 -5.22
N PRO A 473 4.50 21.06 -4.65
CA PRO A 473 5.19 19.96 -3.98
C PRO A 473 4.42 19.39 -2.77
N PHE A 474 3.73 20.24 -2.00
CA PHE A 474 2.86 19.77 -0.92
C PHE A 474 1.71 18.90 -1.44
N GLU A 475 1.00 19.33 -2.48
CA GLU A 475 -0.07 18.54 -3.09
C GLU A 475 0.43 17.19 -3.59
N GLN A 476 1.65 17.14 -4.14
CA GLN A 476 2.26 15.88 -4.57
C GLN A 476 2.57 14.94 -3.40
N VAL A 477 3.16 15.45 -2.30
CA VAL A 477 3.38 14.63 -1.10
C VAL A 477 2.05 14.13 -0.54
N PHE A 478 1.05 15.02 -0.45
CA PHE A 478 -0.27 14.65 0.06
C PHE A 478 -0.91 13.55 -0.79
N PHE A 479 -0.83 13.64 -2.12
CA PHE A 479 -1.29 12.59 -3.02
C PHE A 479 -0.61 11.23 -2.76
N HIS A 480 0.69 11.21 -2.45
CA HIS A 480 1.36 9.97 -2.09
C HIS A 480 0.93 9.42 -0.72
N VAL A 481 0.74 10.29 0.29
CA VAL A 481 0.17 9.90 1.59
C VAL A 481 -1.23 9.31 1.43
N ASP A 482 -2.03 9.92 0.56
CA ASP A 482 -3.38 9.49 0.24
C ASP A 482 -3.41 8.08 -0.37
N ARG A 483 -2.54 7.82 -1.36
CA ARG A 483 -2.37 6.47 -1.96
C ARG A 483 -1.84 5.44 -0.99
N ALA A 484 -0.90 5.80 -0.12
CA ALA A 484 -0.38 4.91 0.93
C ALA A 484 -1.49 4.53 1.91
N THR A 485 -2.36 5.48 2.25
CA THR A 485 -3.53 5.25 3.11
C THR A 485 -4.53 4.32 2.43
N LEU A 486 -4.81 4.52 1.13
CA LEU A 486 -5.66 3.60 0.36
C LEU A 486 -5.08 2.18 0.35
N ALA A 487 -3.76 2.03 0.23
CA ALA A 487 -3.11 0.72 0.25
C ALA A 487 -3.28 0.02 1.62
N GLU A 488 -3.13 0.71 2.74
CA GLU A 488 -3.37 0.12 4.07
C GLU A 488 -4.86 -0.23 4.28
N VAL A 489 -5.77 0.64 3.85
CA VAL A 489 -7.21 0.37 3.93
C VAL A 489 -7.59 -0.85 3.06
N GLY A 490 -7.01 -0.97 1.85
CA GLY A 490 -7.18 -2.15 1.00
C GLY A 490 -6.63 -3.43 1.64
N ARG A 491 -5.44 -3.36 2.28
CA ARG A 491 -4.90 -4.48 3.06
C ARG A 491 -5.83 -4.87 4.21
N ALA A 492 -6.44 -3.90 4.89
CA ALA A 492 -7.42 -4.17 5.94
C ALA A 492 -8.66 -4.86 5.37
N GLU A 493 -9.18 -4.41 4.22
CA GLU A 493 -10.31 -5.02 3.52
C GLU A 493 -10.02 -6.48 3.11
N ASP A 494 -8.85 -6.75 2.54
CA ASP A 494 -8.42 -8.11 2.18
C ASP A 494 -8.34 -9.03 3.41
N ARG A 495 -7.76 -8.54 4.51
CA ARG A 495 -7.64 -9.30 5.77
C ARG A 495 -9.00 -9.64 6.37
N VAL A 496 -9.94 -8.68 6.42
CA VAL A 496 -11.28 -8.97 6.96
C VAL A 496 -12.09 -9.89 6.04
N ALA A 497 -11.88 -9.84 4.72
CA ALA A 497 -12.50 -10.77 3.79
C ALA A 497 -11.97 -12.20 3.97
N GLN A 498 -10.67 -12.36 4.15
CA GLN A 498 -10.04 -13.64 4.48
C GLN A 498 -10.56 -14.19 5.82
N PHE A 499 -10.62 -13.35 6.84
CA PHE A 499 -11.16 -13.72 8.15
C PHE A 499 -12.64 -14.13 8.07
N GLU A 500 -13.46 -13.40 7.32
CA GLU A 500 -14.87 -13.74 7.10
C GLU A 500 -15.03 -15.12 6.44
N ASN A 501 -14.18 -15.44 5.46
CA ASN A 501 -14.18 -16.75 4.81
C ASN A 501 -13.78 -17.87 5.77
N ALA A 502 -12.76 -17.64 6.61
CA ALA A 502 -12.37 -18.60 7.65
C ALA A 502 -13.53 -18.87 8.62
N LEU A 503 -14.23 -17.83 9.08
CA LEU A 503 -15.41 -17.98 9.94
C LEU A 503 -16.57 -18.72 9.26
N LYS A 504 -16.81 -18.46 7.97
CA LYS A 504 -17.83 -19.19 7.19
C LYS A 504 -17.51 -20.68 7.12
N ASN A 505 -16.24 -21.04 6.92
CA ASN A 505 -15.82 -22.44 6.88
C ASN A 505 -16.04 -23.14 8.23
N VAL A 506 -15.72 -22.48 9.34
CA VAL A 506 -16.01 -22.99 10.70
C VAL A 506 -17.52 -23.19 10.90
N ALA A 507 -18.33 -22.19 10.55
CA ALA A 507 -19.79 -22.27 10.71
C ALA A 507 -20.43 -23.38 9.85
N LEU A 508 -19.97 -23.56 8.61
CA LEU A 508 -20.44 -24.63 7.73
C LEU A 508 -20.07 -26.02 8.26
N ALA A 509 -18.83 -26.19 8.75
CA ALA A 509 -18.40 -27.44 9.34
C ALA A 509 -19.19 -27.77 10.63
N ALA A 510 -19.43 -26.78 11.48
CA ALA A 510 -20.25 -26.94 12.68
C ALA A 510 -21.72 -27.26 12.38
N ALA A 511 -22.27 -26.73 11.28
CA ALA A 511 -23.64 -27.02 10.83
C ALA A 511 -23.78 -28.42 10.20
N GLY A 512 -22.76 -28.91 9.48
CA GLY A 512 -22.77 -30.25 8.88
C GLY A 512 -22.49 -31.39 9.86
N ALA A 513 -22.01 -31.08 11.07
CA ALA A 513 -21.79 -32.04 12.16
C ALA A 513 -23.02 -32.24 13.06
N ARG A 514 -24.09 -31.46 12.87
CA ARG A 514 -25.39 -31.58 13.55
C ARG A 514 -26.39 -32.29 12.65
#